data_AF-A0A8C5J3C8-F1
#
_entry.id   AF-A0A8C5J3C8-F1
#
_cell.length_a   1.000
_cell.length_b   1.000
_cell.length_c   1.000
_cell.angle_alpha   90.00
_cell.angle_beta   90.00
_cell.angle_gamma   90.00
#
_symmetry.space_group_name_H-M   'P 1'
#
loop_
_entity.id
_entity.type
_entity.pdbx_description
1 polymer ?
#
loop_
_entity_poly.entity_id
_entity_poly.type
_entity_poly.pdbx_seq_one_letter_code
_entity_poly.pdbx_strand_id
1 'polypeptide(L)'
;MSLSSAARAQSLLCAGIQRLLLIQQRSRGVSYKAVVFEESGVLLPAPHRTATDWEARSCIPAGTVQRAALSGGESSLSLQYSRGELTAVEFLQELGQQCFEIVSLKPVNSPLLSLCFLTAWKQVQKQLPTMAEAAQCIRAEGLQTALLSRGLCPGQRLLPLEQQHFDVVVESHQEGVPRPDPGTYKLCLELLGVQPQESILLDSSSQNLEVAAQLGMKTVKVDDPAAALKELETHLGFPLQGFVPYTRSVRPGMEIPKDRLQKYLEDVLGAHPTAPLELRQFESTRSYLVKFGGRLLVLKKEEEPPSGPSGLSVPREYRVLKALAEAGVPVPPVLALCKDRSILGSPFLLLEHRAGHIHRTLSLPAVPQPRRRAWYGAMANVLARIHSLEPGAAELQELGEHGNYIQQQFETWTKQYRAVETHTIPAMERLIQWLPLHFPESQKTTLVHGDFRMDHLVFHPDRPEVLAVLGWKFATLGDPLCDVANNCLLWQLPGTSSHLPGLRNCDLGQLGIPTAEEYSQMYCGHRGVQHPQNWNFYLAFAFFRRAVMLQGRQCGSLAGEDQQGSCVLHRAQPGALSQHRPLPACSLCSGVSPFLGELSRGQSWEPRAVSCRWSSPTFQLSTSLAKGLPGRC
;
A
#
# COMPACT_ATOMS: atom_id res chain seq x y z
N MET A 1 -26.44 -7.07 -24.01
CA MET A 1 -25.55 -5.90 -23.88
C MET A 1 -26.37 -4.73 -23.32
N SER A 2 -26.27 -4.42 -22.02
CA SER A 2 -26.72 -3.14 -21.41
C SER A 2 -26.66 -3.11 -19.87
N LEU A 3 -26.32 -4.22 -19.19
CA LEU A 3 -26.33 -4.26 -17.70
C LEU A 3 -24.99 -3.93 -17.01
N SER A 4 -23.89 -3.73 -17.75
CA SER A 4 -22.55 -3.48 -17.16
C SER A 4 -22.18 -1.99 -17.00
N SER A 5 -22.85 -1.06 -17.68
CA SER A 5 -22.54 0.38 -17.57
C SER A 5 -23.18 1.04 -16.35
N ALA A 6 -24.41 0.63 -15.99
CA ALA A 6 -25.14 1.20 -14.85
C ALA A 6 -24.49 0.87 -13.50
N ALA A 7 -23.94 -0.35 -13.34
CA ALA A 7 -23.24 -0.77 -12.12
C ALA A 7 -21.88 -0.05 -11.94
N ARG A 8 -21.19 0.27 -13.04
CA ARG A 8 -19.97 1.10 -13.01
C ARG A 8 -20.29 2.55 -12.64
N ALA A 9 -21.35 3.12 -13.23
CA ALA A 9 -21.80 4.48 -12.97
C ALA A 9 -22.23 4.70 -11.50
N GLN A 10 -22.98 3.76 -10.90
CA GLN A 10 -23.38 3.85 -9.49
C GLN A 10 -22.20 3.71 -8.50
N SER A 11 -21.19 2.88 -8.82
CA SER A 11 -20.00 2.76 -7.96
C SER A 11 -19.14 4.04 -7.96
N LEU A 12 -19.06 4.74 -9.11
CA LEU A 12 -18.36 6.01 -9.26
C LEU A 12 -19.09 7.15 -8.57
N LEU A 13 -20.43 7.15 -8.61
CA LEU A 13 -21.28 8.14 -7.92
C LEU A 13 -21.19 8.04 -6.39
N CYS A 14 -21.20 6.83 -5.81
CA CYS A 14 -21.04 6.67 -4.36
C CYS A 14 -19.62 7.02 -3.87
N ALA A 15 -18.58 6.69 -4.64
CA ALA A 15 -17.20 7.08 -4.32
C ALA A 15 -16.97 8.60 -4.45
N GLY A 16 -17.64 9.26 -5.40
CA GLY A 16 -17.62 10.71 -5.59
C GLY A 16 -18.29 11.49 -4.46
N ILE A 17 -19.43 11.02 -3.95
CA ILE A 17 -20.19 11.71 -2.90
C ILE A 17 -19.48 11.63 -1.53
N GLN A 18 -18.86 10.49 -1.18
CA GLN A 18 -18.04 10.39 0.02
C GLN A 18 -16.73 11.21 -0.08
N ARG A 19 -16.17 11.40 -1.29
CA ARG A 19 -15.00 12.25 -1.54
C ARG A 19 -15.32 13.75 -1.49
N LEU A 20 -16.48 14.18 -1.98
CA LEU A 20 -16.92 15.58 -1.95
C LEU A 20 -17.08 16.11 -0.51
N LEU A 21 -17.52 15.26 0.43
CA LEU A 21 -17.63 15.62 1.85
C LEU A 21 -16.26 15.78 2.54
N LEU A 22 -15.21 15.11 2.05
CA LEU A 22 -13.83 15.27 2.53
C LEU A 22 -13.14 16.52 1.96
N ILE A 23 -13.54 16.97 0.78
CA ILE A 23 -12.97 18.14 0.09
C ILE A 23 -13.51 19.46 0.67
N GLN A 24 -14.74 19.49 1.21
CA GLN A 24 -15.34 20.72 1.72
C GLN A 24 -14.74 21.27 3.03
N GLN A 25 -13.83 20.57 3.70
CA GLN A 25 -13.22 21.04 4.96
C GLN A 25 -11.78 21.61 4.83
N ARG A 26 -11.24 21.80 3.63
CA ARG A 26 -9.85 22.26 3.47
C ARG A 26 -9.70 23.38 2.44
N SER A 27 -9.80 24.61 2.92
CA SER A 27 -9.39 25.80 2.16
C SER A 27 -8.61 26.77 3.06
N ARG A 28 -7.30 26.55 3.12
CA ARG A 28 -6.33 27.64 3.31
C ARG A 28 -5.15 27.42 2.38
N GLY A 29 -5.02 28.28 1.37
CA GLY A 29 -3.76 28.58 0.68
C GLY A 29 -3.62 28.15 -0.78
N VAL A 30 -4.20 27.04 -1.21
CA VAL A 30 -3.99 26.50 -2.57
C VAL A 30 -5.29 26.57 -3.37
N SER A 31 -5.31 27.34 -4.47
CA SER A 31 -6.48 27.48 -5.36
C SER A 31 -6.71 26.24 -6.23
N TYR A 32 -5.69 25.40 -6.39
CA TYR A 32 -5.68 24.25 -7.28
C TYR A 32 -6.10 22.97 -6.56
N LYS A 33 -6.89 22.15 -7.26
CA LYS A 33 -7.37 20.84 -6.81
C LYS A 33 -6.71 19.68 -7.58
N ALA A 34 -6.17 19.93 -8.78
CA ALA A 34 -5.57 18.88 -9.59
C ALA A 34 -4.33 19.32 -10.38
N VAL A 35 -3.45 18.36 -10.68
CA VAL A 35 -2.31 18.52 -11.58
C VAL A 35 -2.33 17.43 -12.65
N VAL A 36 -2.25 17.83 -13.91
CA VAL A 36 -2.30 16.96 -15.09
C VAL A 36 -0.91 16.88 -15.71
N PHE A 37 -0.40 15.67 -15.91
CA PHE A 37 0.92 15.39 -16.46
C PHE A 37 0.78 14.83 -17.87
N GLU A 38 1.48 15.40 -18.84
CA GLU A 38 1.65 14.79 -20.15
C GLU A 38 2.76 13.73 -20.11
N GLU A 39 2.52 12.54 -20.65
CA GLU A 39 3.50 11.44 -20.57
C GLU A 39 4.82 11.76 -21.31
N SER A 40 4.72 12.29 -22.53
CA SER A 40 5.84 12.58 -23.44
C SER A 40 6.45 13.96 -23.16
N GLY A 41 7.69 13.96 -22.66
CA GLY A 41 8.42 15.17 -22.32
C GLY A 41 8.28 15.61 -20.86
N VAL A 42 7.32 15.05 -20.10
CA VAL A 42 7.24 15.24 -18.64
C VAL A 42 7.66 13.99 -17.89
N LEU A 43 6.97 12.85 -18.05
CA LEU A 43 7.38 11.59 -17.40
C LEU A 43 8.50 10.89 -18.16
N LEU A 44 8.42 10.90 -19.49
CA LEU A 44 9.42 10.39 -20.41
C LEU A 44 10.18 11.58 -21.02
N PRO A 45 11.47 11.44 -21.38
CA PRO A 45 12.17 12.48 -22.11
C PRO A 45 11.49 12.74 -23.45
N ALA A 46 11.40 14.02 -23.83
CA ALA A 46 10.75 14.39 -25.06
C ALA A 46 11.49 13.73 -26.26
N PRO A 47 10.77 13.11 -27.22
CA PRO A 47 11.41 12.37 -28.31
C PRO A 47 12.46 13.20 -29.08
N HIS A 48 12.20 14.50 -29.27
CA HIS A 48 13.09 15.42 -29.98
C HIS A 48 14.41 15.72 -29.24
N ARG A 49 14.41 15.78 -27.90
CA ARG A 49 15.65 16.01 -27.12
C ARG A 49 16.54 14.78 -27.15
N THR A 50 15.94 13.63 -26.93
CA THR A 50 16.61 12.33 -27.05
C THR A 50 17.25 12.17 -28.43
N ALA A 51 16.54 12.60 -29.47
CA ALA A 51 17.03 12.61 -30.84
C ALA A 51 18.19 13.60 -31.05
N THR A 52 18.10 14.83 -30.53
CA THR A 52 19.14 15.85 -30.68
C THR A 52 20.45 15.45 -29.99
N ASP A 53 20.37 14.92 -28.76
CA ASP A 53 21.54 14.41 -28.04
C ASP A 53 22.19 13.23 -28.77
N TRP A 54 21.38 12.40 -29.41
CA TRP A 54 21.86 11.30 -30.23
C TRP A 54 22.53 11.77 -31.52
N GLU A 55 21.93 12.73 -32.22
CA GLU A 55 22.48 13.33 -33.45
C GLU A 55 23.88 13.91 -33.17
N ALA A 56 24.01 14.68 -32.09
CA ALA A 56 25.27 15.27 -31.67
C ALA A 56 26.37 14.21 -31.38
N ARG A 57 26.01 13.12 -30.69
CA ARG A 57 26.95 12.03 -30.39
C ARG A 57 27.31 11.18 -31.61
N SER A 58 26.40 11.09 -32.56
CA SER A 58 26.55 10.27 -33.76
C SER A 58 27.13 11.06 -34.94
N CYS A 59 27.52 12.32 -34.70
CA CYS A 59 27.99 13.25 -35.73
C CYS A 59 27.01 13.40 -36.90
N ILE A 60 25.71 13.28 -36.61
CA ILE A 60 24.62 13.50 -37.57
C ILE A 60 24.19 14.96 -37.45
N PRO A 61 23.87 15.65 -38.57
CA PRO A 61 23.38 17.02 -38.53
C PRO A 61 22.16 17.16 -37.61
N ALA A 62 22.16 18.18 -36.75
CA ALA A 62 21.06 18.46 -35.83
C ALA A 62 19.73 18.63 -36.57
N GLY A 63 18.65 18.07 -36.01
CA GLY A 63 17.30 18.12 -36.57
C GLY A 63 17.04 17.12 -37.71
N THR A 64 17.91 16.15 -37.95
CA THR A 64 17.73 15.08 -38.94
C THR A 64 16.58 14.14 -38.57
N VAL A 65 16.57 13.63 -37.35
CA VAL A 65 15.54 12.72 -36.84
C VAL A 65 14.19 13.41 -36.77
N GLN A 66 14.17 14.68 -36.37
CA GLN A 66 12.93 15.47 -36.38
C GLN A 66 12.42 15.69 -37.81
N ARG A 67 13.30 16.00 -38.76
CA ARG A 67 12.92 16.13 -40.18
C ARG A 67 12.42 14.80 -40.76
N ALA A 68 13.06 13.69 -40.43
CA ALA A 68 12.62 12.36 -40.85
C ALA A 68 11.24 12.03 -40.26
N ALA A 69 11.06 12.23 -38.96
CA ALA A 69 9.81 11.92 -38.27
C ALA A 69 8.62 12.75 -38.77
N LEU A 70 8.86 13.99 -39.20
CA LEU A 70 7.85 14.94 -39.67
C LEU A 70 7.78 15.05 -41.20
N SER A 71 8.64 14.34 -41.93
CA SER A 71 8.67 14.37 -43.40
C SER A 71 7.36 13.79 -43.94
N GLY A 72 6.80 14.38 -45.00
CA GLY A 72 5.57 13.89 -45.63
C GLY A 72 4.24 14.53 -45.17
N GLY A 73 4.26 15.48 -44.24
CA GLY A 73 3.03 16.21 -43.85
C GLY A 73 1.99 15.27 -43.23
N GLU A 74 0.79 15.15 -43.84
CA GLU A 74 -0.30 14.27 -43.34
C GLU A 74 0.01 12.77 -43.39
N SER A 75 1.01 12.37 -44.17
CA SER A 75 1.54 11.01 -44.24
C SER A 75 2.88 10.85 -43.52
N SER A 76 3.20 11.78 -42.59
CA SER A 76 4.43 11.67 -41.81
C SER A 76 4.46 10.43 -40.93
N LEU A 77 5.65 9.85 -40.76
CA LEU A 77 5.86 8.66 -39.93
C LEU A 77 5.32 8.87 -38.51
N SER A 78 5.48 10.07 -37.96
CA SER A 78 4.93 10.41 -36.64
C SER A 78 3.40 10.35 -36.61
N LEU A 79 2.72 10.82 -37.66
CA LEU A 79 1.27 10.77 -37.74
C LEU A 79 0.76 9.36 -38.00
N GLN A 80 1.37 8.62 -38.93
CA GLN A 80 1.03 7.22 -39.22
C GLN A 80 1.18 6.36 -37.95
N TYR A 81 2.28 6.54 -37.22
CA TYR A 81 2.48 5.89 -35.93
C TYR A 81 1.44 6.30 -34.89
N SER A 82 1.13 7.61 -34.78
CA SER A 82 0.11 8.11 -33.85
C SER A 82 -1.31 7.64 -34.15
N ARG A 83 -1.59 7.24 -35.39
CA ARG A 83 -2.86 6.66 -35.85
C ARG A 83 -2.90 5.13 -35.70
N GLY A 84 -1.81 4.52 -35.22
CA GLY A 84 -1.69 3.07 -35.09
C GLY A 84 -1.48 2.34 -36.42
N GLU A 85 -1.14 3.05 -37.49
CA GLU A 85 -0.88 2.47 -38.83
C GLU A 85 0.49 1.76 -38.90
N LEU A 86 1.40 2.09 -37.97
CA LEU A 86 2.72 1.47 -37.83
C LEU A 86 2.89 0.86 -36.43
N THR A 87 3.50 -0.32 -36.35
CA THR A 87 4.02 -0.85 -35.09
C THR A 87 5.28 -0.11 -34.67
N ALA A 88 5.68 -0.22 -33.39
CA ALA A 88 6.91 0.42 -32.90
C ALA A 88 8.15 0.00 -33.69
N VAL A 89 8.21 -1.28 -34.10
CA VAL A 89 9.34 -1.81 -34.89
C VAL A 89 9.35 -1.22 -36.30
N GLU A 90 8.19 -1.16 -36.96
CA GLU A 90 8.05 -0.58 -38.30
C GLU A 90 8.34 0.92 -38.29
N PHE A 91 7.79 1.66 -37.33
CA PHE A 91 8.08 3.09 -37.17
C PHE A 91 9.58 3.35 -37.00
N LEU A 92 10.26 2.57 -36.17
CA LEU A 92 11.70 2.74 -35.94
C LEU A 92 12.55 2.37 -37.16
N GLN A 93 12.15 1.34 -37.91
CA GLN A 93 12.82 0.93 -39.15
C GLN A 93 12.68 2.02 -40.21
N GLU A 94 11.46 2.51 -40.44
CA GLU A 94 11.20 3.56 -41.43
C GLU A 94 11.82 4.90 -41.05
N LEU A 95 11.79 5.25 -39.76
CA LEU A 95 12.47 6.44 -39.26
C LEU A 95 13.98 6.37 -39.48
N GLY A 96 14.58 5.20 -39.24
CA GLY A 96 16.00 4.95 -39.52
C GLY A 96 16.35 5.10 -40.99
N GLN A 97 15.49 4.58 -41.87
CA GLN A 97 15.63 4.68 -43.33
C GLN A 97 15.53 6.13 -43.82
N GLN A 98 14.56 6.91 -43.33
CA GLN A 98 14.43 8.31 -43.71
C GLN A 98 15.57 9.19 -43.18
N CYS A 99 16.08 8.91 -41.97
CA CYS A 99 17.27 9.60 -41.47
C CYS A 99 18.49 9.33 -42.36
N PHE A 100 18.61 8.10 -42.88
CA PHE A 100 19.69 7.71 -43.79
C PHE A 100 19.59 8.47 -45.13
N GLU A 101 18.39 8.57 -45.69
CA GLU A 101 18.14 9.32 -46.93
C GLU A 101 18.45 10.81 -46.80
N ILE A 102 18.14 11.42 -45.66
CA ILE A 102 18.38 12.84 -45.39
C ILE A 102 19.88 13.19 -45.26
N VAL A 103 20.72 12.27 -44.80
CA VAL A 103 22.12 12.57 -44.44
C VAL A 103 23.13 12.02 -45.44
N SER A 104 22.74 11.11 -46.34
CA SER A 104 23.61 10.56 -47.40
C SER A 104 24.96 10.02 -46.89
N LEU A 105 25.01 9.48 -45.67
CA LEU A 105 26.18 8.79 -45.11
C LEU A 105 25.96 7.27 -45.18
N LYS A 106 27.00 6.51 -45.58
CA LYS A 106 26.97 5.04 -45.80
C LYS A 106 26.29 4.25 -44.67
N PRO A 107 25.67 3.10 -44.99
CA PRO A 107 24.78 2.38 -44.07
C PRO A 107 25.56 1.97 -42.83
N VAL A 108 25.18 2.51 -41.68
CA VAL A 108 25.65 1.96 -40.42
C VAL A 108 24.76 0.78 -40.09
N ASN A 109 25.38 -0.40 -39.98
CA ASN A 109 24.68 -1.62 -39.62
C ASN A 109 23.88 -1.45 -38.31
N SER A 110 22.90 -2.35 -38.17
CA SER A 110 21.85 -2.50 -37.16
C SER A 110 22.16 -2.32 -35.63
N PRO A 111 23.39 -2.26 -35.08
CA PRO A 111 23.59 -2.06 -33.63
C PRO A 111 23.41 -0.63 -33.07
N LEU A 112 23.10 0.39 -33.87
CA LEU A 112 23.02 1.78 -33.39
C LEU A 112 21.69 2.14 -32.72
N LEU A 113 20.57 1.59 -33.18
CA LEU A 113 19.26 1.84 -32.59
C LEU A 113 19.17 1.31 -31.15
N SER A 114 19.87 0.21 -30.85
CA SER A 114 19.98 -0.31 -29.48
C SER A 114 20.76 0.65 -28.56
N LEU A 115 21.75 1.39 -29.08
CA LEU A 115 22.45 2.46 -28.36
C LEU A 115 21.55 3.70 -28.14
N CYS A 116 20.75 4.11 -29.13
CA CYS A 116 19.74 5.17 -28.99
C CYS A 116 18.75 4.84 -27.87
N PHE A 117 18.24 3.60 -27.90
CA PHE A 117 17.37 3.06 -26.87
C PHE A 117 18.06 3.07 -25.50
N LEU A 118 19.32 2.65 -25.39
CA LEU A 118 20.07 2.66 -24.13
C LEU A 118 20.29 4.09 -23.58
N THR A 119 20.52 5.09 -24.43
CA THR A 119 20.69 6.49 -23.99
C THR A 119 19.36 7.15 -23.62
N ALA A 120 18.32 6.93 -24.43
CA ALA A 120 16.94 7.32 -24.11
C ALA A 120 16.53 6.68 -22.78
N TRP A 121 16.85 5.40 -22.60
CA TRP A 121 16.58 4.64 -21.39
C TRP A 121 17.31 5.18 -20.16
N LYS A 122 18.57 5.61 -20.28
CA LYS A 122 19.29 6.29 -19.18
C LYS A 122 18.63 7.60 -18.77
N GLN A 123 17.97 8.30 -19.69
CA GLN A 123 17.29 9.57 -19.42
C GLN A 123 15.87 9.35 -18.88
N VAL A 124 15.15 8.35 -19.41
CA VAL A 124 13.92 7.78 -18.82
C VAL A 124 14.18 7.35 -17.37
N GLN A 125 15.28 6.64 -17.11
CA GLN A 125 15.68 6.21 -15.77
C GLN A 125 15.92 7.37 -14.78
N LYS A 126 16.21 8.58 -15.26
CA LYS A 126 16.41 9.77 -14.42
C LYS A 126 15.15 10.62 -14.27
N GLN A 127 14.40 10.82 -15.34
CA GLN A 127 13.25 11.73 -15.38
C GLN A 127 11.98 11.10 -14.80
N LEU A 128 11.75 9.81 -15.05
CA LEU A 128 10.58 9.10 -14.56
C LEU A 128 10.49 9.10 -13.02
N PRO A 129 11.56 8.80 -12.26
CA PRO A 129 11.49 8.86 -10.79
C PRO A 129 11.18 10.25 -10.27
N THR A 130 11.81 11.30 -10.79
CA THR A 130 11.65 12.68 -10.29
C THR A 130 10.21 13.20 -10.47
N MET A 131 9.62 13.01 -11.65
CA MET A 131 8.25 13.47 -11.89
C MET A 131 7.21 12.55 -11.23
N ALA A 132 7.48 11.24 -11.12
CA ALA A 132 6.62 10.33 -10.36
C ALA A 132 6.63 10.65 -8.86
N GLU A 133 7.77 11.00 -8.28
CA GLU A 133 7.89 11.48 -6.89
C GLU A 133 7.10 12.77 -6.67
N ALA A 134 7.18 13.72 -7.61
CA ALA A 134 6.38 14.94 -7.56
C ALA A 134 4.87 14.64 -7.60
N ALA A 135 4.42 13.75 -8.50
CA ALA A 135 3.02 13.32 -8.56
C ALA A 135 2.57 12.67 -7.24
N GLN A 136 3.40 11.82 -6.64
CA GLN A 136 3.12 11.26 -5.31
C GLN A 136 3.03 12.33 -4.22
N CYS A 137 3.91 13.33 -4.24
CA CYS A 137 3.89 14.45 -3.30
C CYS A 137 2.57 15.23 -3.40
N ILE A 138 2.18 15.61 -4.62
CA ILE A 138 0.95 16.34 -4.91
C ILE A 138 -0.27 15.59 -4.35
N ARG A 139 -0.33 14.28 -4.57
CA ARG A 139 -1.39 13.43 -4.00
C ARG A 139 -1.37 13.36 -2.49
N ALA A 140 -0.19 13.25 -1.89
CA ALA A 140 -0.06 13.18 -0.44
C ALA A 140 -0.52 14.49 0.25
N GLU A 141 -0.32 15.63 -0.40
CA GLU A 141 -0.86 16.91 0.04
C GLU A 141 -2.38 17.01 -0.11
N GLY A 142 -2.98 16.20 -0.99
CA GLY A 142 -4.42 16.00 -1.13
C GLY A 142 -5.00 16.52 -2.45
N LEU A 143 -4.15 16.85 -3.43
CA LEU A 143 -4.59 17.19 -4.78
C LEU A 143 -4.74 15.91 -5.61
N GLN A 144 -5.60 15.96 -6.62
CA GLN A 144 -5.74 14.88 -7.58
C GLN A 144 -4.65 14.97 -8.65
N THR A 145 -4.26 13.84 -9.22
CA THR A 145 -3.31 13.82 -10.34
C THR A 145 -3.86 13.01 -11.51
N ALA A 146 -3.58 13.48 -12.72
CA ALA A 146 -3.91 12.74 -13.94
C ALA A 146 -2.70 12.58 -14.85
N LEU A 147 -2.68 11.47 -15.59
CA LEU A 147 -1.72 11.22 -16.66
C LEU A 147 -2.43 11.23 -18.01
N LEU A 148 -1.93 12.06 -18.91
CA LEU A 148 -2.32 12.11 -20.31
C LEU A 148 -1.28 11.34 -21.13
N SER A 149 -1.59 10.10 -21.51
CA SER A 149 -0.71 9.26 -22.34
C SER A 149 -1.11 9.36 -23.81
N ARG A 150 -0.10 9.45 -24.68
CA ARG A 150 -0.29 9.36 -26.14
C ARG A 150 -0.29 7.91 -26.62
N GLY A 151 0.02 6.95 -25.74
CA GLY A 151 0.10 5.54 -26.09
C GLY A 151 1.15 5.35 -27.18
N LEU A 152 2.41 5.69 -26.87
CA LEU A 152 3.52 5.52 -27.80
C LEU A 152 3.61 4.08 -28.34
N CYS A 153 3.00 3.05 -27.74
CA CYS A 153 3.00 1.69 -28.28
C CYS A 153 1.61 1.04 -28.22
N PRO A 154 0.97 0.77 -29.37
CA PRO A 154 -0.22 -0.07 -29.41
C PRO A 154 0.09 -1.48 -28.87
N GLY A 155 -0.61 -1.90 -27.81
CA GLY A 155 -0.51 -3.27 -27.26
C GLY A 155 0.49 -3.47 -26.12
N GLN A 156 1.31 -2.47 -25.76
CA GLN A 156 2.00 -2.49 -24.46
C GLN A 156 1.13 -1.77 -23.43
N ARG A 157 0.73 -2.48 -22.37
CA ARG A 157 0.08 -1.86 -21.22
C ARG A 157 1.04 -0.83 -20.61
N LEU A 158 0.48 0.30 -20.16
CA LEU A 158 1.11 1.30 -19.27
C LEU A 158 2.18 0.65 -18.39
N LEU A 159 3.33 1.32 -18.22
CA LEU A 159 4.35 0.85 -17.27
C LEU A 159 3.64 0.62 -15.92
N PRO A 160 3.88 -0.51 -15.22
CA PRO A 160 3.15 -0.84 -13.98
C PRO A 160 3.16 0.25 -12.90
N LEU A 161 4.07 1.22 -13.01
CA LEU A 161 4.21 2.41 -12.15
C LEU A 161 3.12 3.47 -12.41
N GLU A 162 2.63 3.62 -13.64
CA GLU A 162 1.73 4.72 -14.05
C GLU A 162 0.33 4.60 -13.43
N GLN A 163 -0.17 3.38 -13.21
CA GLN A 163 -1.48 3.17 -12.58
C GLN A 163 -1.49 3.34 -11.05
N GLN A 164 -0.31 3.41 -10.41
CA GLN A 164 -0.22 3.57 -8.95
C GLN A 164 -0.12 5.03 -8.51
N HIS A 165 0.41 5.89 -9.39
CA HIS A 165 0.78 7.26 -9.06
C HIS A 165 -0.23 8.31 -9.51
N PHE A 166 -1.15 7.96 -10.42
CA PHE A 166 -2.17 8.87 -10.92
C PHE A 166 -3.58 8.40 -10.55
N ASP A 167 -4.47 9.35 -10.23
CA ASP A 167 -5.87 9.06 -9.90
C ASP A 167 -6.71 8.83 -11.17
N VAL A 168 -6.31 9.43 -12.28
CA VAL A 168 -6.94 9.29 -13.61
C VAL A 168 -5.84 9.09 -14.66
N VAL A 169 -6.06 8.18 -15.60
CA VAL A 169 -5.19 8.02 -16.78
C VAL A 169 -6.06 8.09 -18.02
N VAL A 170 -5.73 8.96 -18.96
CA VAL A 170 -6.44 9.13 -20.24
C VAL A 170 -5.49 8.78 -21.39
N GLU A 171 -5.86 7.77 -22.17
CA GLU A 171 -5.13 7.35 -23.37
C GLU A 171 -5.81 7.95 -24.61
N SER A 172 -5.14 8.92 -25.28
CA SER A 172 -5.79 9.66 -26.38
C SER A 172 -6.12 8.81 -27.61
N HIS A 173 -5.39 7.70 -27.85
CA HIS A 173 -5.65 6.80 -28.98
C HIS A 173 -6.92 5.95 -28.80
N GLN A 174 -7.26 5.54 -27.58
CA GLN A 174 -8.46 4.72 -27.35
C GLN A 174 -9.76 5.53 -27.47
N GLU A 175 -9.68 6.85 -27.30
CA GLU A 175 -10.84 7.77 -27.32
C GLU A 175 -11.05 8.43 -28.69
N GLY A 176 -10.21 8.13 -29.70
CA GLY A 176 -10.42 8.59 -31.09
C GLY A 176 -10.16 10.07 -31.36
N VAL A 177 -9.42 10.76 -30.48
CA VAL A 177 -9.23 12.21 -30.53
C VAL A 177 -7.75 12.58 -30.69
N PRO A 178 -7.32 13.09 -31.86
CA PRO A 178 -5.94 13.55 -32.06
C PRO A 178 -5.68 14.85 -31.30
N ARG A 179 -4.64 14.89 -30.46
CA ARG A 179 -4.18 16.13 -29.81
C ARG A 179 -3.57 17.08 -30.85
N PRO A 180 -3.81 18.40 -30.80
CA PRO A 180 -4.23 19.20 -29.64
C PRO A 180 -5.74 19.52 -29.60
N ASP A 181 -6.62 18.52 -29.68
CA ASP A 181 -8.06 18.73 -29.44
C ASP A 181 -8.36 19.10 -27.97
N PRO A 182 -9.07 20.22 -27.72
CA PRO A 182 -9.62 20.58 -26.41
C PRO A 182 -10.41 19.46 -25.70
N GLY A 183 -11.02 18.54 -26.46
CA GLY A 183 -11.83 17.44 -25.97
C GLY A 183 -11.09 16.49 -25.01
N THR A 184 -9.80 16.23 -25.25
CA THR A 184 -9.00 15.37 -24.35
C THR A 184 -8.83 15.99 -22.96
N TYR A 185 -8.61 17.30 -22.88
CA TYR A 185 -8.47 17.99 -21.60
C TYR A 185 -9.81 18.07 -20.86
N LYS A 186 -10.92 18.32 -21.57
CA LYS A 186 -12.26 18.31 -20.98
C LYS A 186 -12.61 16.96 -20.36
N LEU A 187 -12.39 15.86 -21.10
CA LEU A 187 -12.60 14.50 -20.59
C LEU A 187 -11.76 14.25 -19.32
N CYS A 188 -10.49 14.64 -19.34
CA CYS A 188 -9.61 14.48 -18.18
C CYS A 188 -10.13 15.25 -16.96
N LEU A 189 -10.58 16.50 -17.14
CA LEU A 189 -11.13 17.33 -16.06
C LEU A 189 -12.47 16.79 -15.54
N GLU A 190 -13.33 16.26 -16.42
CA GLU A 190 -14.58 15.59 -16.05
C GLU A 190 -14.32 14.33 -15.20
N LEU A 191 -13.37 13.49 -15.59
CA LEU A 191 -12.96 12.31 -14.82
C LEU A 191 -12.36 12.67 -13.45
N LEU A 192 -11.66 13.80 -13.37
CA LEU A 192 -11.14 14.34 -12.12
C LEU A 192 -12.24 14.97 -11.26
N GLY A 193 -13.32 15.49 -11.87
CA GLY A 193 -14.37 16.23 -11.19
C GLY A 193 -13.96 17.65 -10.77
N VAL A 194 -13.08 18.30 -11.55
CA VAL A 194 -12.53 19.64 -11.26
C VAL A 194 -12.80 20.62 -12.39
N GLN A 195 -12.87 21.91 -12.07
CA GLN A 195 -12.98 22.97 -13.08
C GLN A 195 -11.60 23.28 -13.69
N PRO A 196 -11.53 23.78 -14.95
CA PRO A 196 -10.25 24.12 -15.58
C PRO A 196 -9.38 25.05 -14.72
N GLN A 197 -9.98 26.07 -14.10
CA GLN A 197 -9.28 27.07 -13.27
C GLN A 197 -8.68 26.48 -11.98
N GLU A 198 -9.14 25.30 -11.59
CA GLU A 198 -8.66 24.56 -10.42
C GLU A 198 -7.57 23.54 -10.79
N SER A 199 -7.07 23.56 -12.03
CA SER A 199 -6.11 22.59 -12.55
C SER A 199 -4.85 23.21 -13.14
N ILE A 200 -3.74 22.48 -13.06
CA ILE A 200 -2.46 22.82 -13.69
C ILE A 200 -2.09 21.74 -14.70
N LEU A 201 -1.75 22.08 -15.94
CA LEU A 201 -1.18 21.17 -16.94
C LEU A 201 0.34 21.33 -17.03
N LEU A 202 1.06 20.21 -16.97
CA LEU A 202 2.47 20.10 -17.31
C LEU A 202 2.59 19.44 -18.68
N ASP A 203 3.24 20.12 -19.63
CA ASP A 203 3.50 19.60 -20.97
C ASP A 203 4.80 20.21 -21.52
N SER A 204 5.48 19.49 -22.42
CA SER A 204 6.64 20.00 -23.16
C SER A 204 6.25 20.78 -24.43
N SER A 205 5.03 20.57 -24.94
CA SER A 205 4.49 21.19 -26.15
C SER A 205 3.80 22.53 -25.89
N SER A 206 4.36 23.62 -26.41
CA SER A 206 3.73 24.95 -26.33
C SER A 206 2.33 24.99 -26.95
N GLN A 207 2.09 24.27 -28.05
CA GLN A 207 0.78 24.23 -28.71
C GLN A 207 -0.29 23.58 -27.82
N ASN A 208 0.07 22.52 -27.08
CA ASN A 208 -0.84 21.87 -26.14
C ASN A 208 -1.17 22.81 -24.97
N LEU A 209 -0.16 23.52 -24.45
CA LEU A 209 -0.33 24.47 -23.35
C LEU A 209 -1.21 25.66 -23.77
N GLU A 210 -1.10 26.15 -25.01
CA GLU A 210 -1.98 27.22 -25.51
C GLU A 210 -3.45 26.79 -25.51
N VAL A 211 -3.75 25.58 -25.98
CA VAL A 211 -5.11 25.01 -25.98
C VAL A 211 -5.65 24.84 -24.56
N ALA A 212 -4.83 24.31 -23.63
CA ALA A 212 -5.22 24.16 -22.23
C ALA A 212 -5.44 25.51 -21.53
N ALA A 213 -4.61 26.52 -21.84
CA ALA A 213 -4.76 27.87 -21.31
C ALA A 213 -6.06 28.53 -21.82
N GLN A 214 -6.45 28.30 -23.08
CA GLN A 214 -7.75 28.77 -23.62
C GLN A 214 -8.95 28.14 -22.92
N LEU A 215 -8.81 26.92 -22.37
CA LEU A 215 -9.83 26.30 -21.52
C LEU A 215 -9.86 26.87 -20.09
N GLY A 216 -8.88 27.70 -19.71
CA GLY A 216 -8.75 28.29 -18.38
C GLY A 216 -7.88 27.48 -17.43
N MET A 217 -7.16 26.47 -17.91
CA MET A 217 -6.17 25.75 -17.09
C MET A 217 -4.93 26.60 -16.86
N LYS A 218 -4.30 26.46 -15.69
CA LYS A 218 -2.96 26.96 -15.49
C LYS A 218 -1.98 26.03 -16.21
N THR A 219 -0.93 26.57 -16.80
CA THR A 219 0.05 25.80 -17.60
C THR A 219 1.46 26.00 -17.09
N VAL A 220 2.25 24.94 -17.12
CA VAL A 220 3.68 24.92 -16.80
C VAL A 220 4.41 24.20 -17.92
N LYS A 221 5.37 24.86 -18.57
CA LYS A 221 6.13 24.29 -19.67
C LYS A 221 7.31 23.47 -19.16
N VAL A 222 7.39 22.22 -19.56
CA VAL A 222 8.47 21.31 -19.15
C VAL A 222 9.58 21.30 -20.18
N ASP A 223 10.43 22.32 -20.09
CA ASP A 223 11.72 22.32 -20.78
C ASP A 223 12.81 21.66 -19.92
N ASP A 224 12.84 21.93 -18.63
CA ASP A 224 13.75 21.27 -17.69
C ASP A 224 12.93 20.76 -16.49
N PRO A 225 13.01 19.47 -16.11
CA PRO A 225 12.25 18.94 -15.00
C PRO A 225 12.44 19.69 -13.68
N ALA A 226 13.67 20.08 -13.34
CA ALA A 226 13.94 20.74 -12.07
C ALA A 226 13.37 22.17 -12.03
N ALA A 227 13.52 22.93 -13.12
CA ALA A 227 12.94 24.26 -13.26
C ALA A 227 11.40 24.22 -13.26
N ALA A 228 10.80 23.29 -14.00
CA ALA A 228 9.35 23.12 -14.06
C ALA A 228 8.76 22.74 -12.69
N LEU A 229 9.43 21.87 -11.93
CA LEU A 229 9.01 21.55 -10.56
C LEU A 229 9.10 22.77 -9.63
N LYS A 230 10.12 23.61 -9.76
CA LYS A 230 10.24 24.84 -8.96
C LYS A 230 9.14 25.87 -9.30
N GLU A 231 8.77 25.99 -10.56
CA GLU A 231 7.61 26.79 -10.97
C GLU A 231 6.32 26.21 -10.38
N LEU A 232 6.14 24.88 -10.47
CA LEU A 232 4.99 24.20 -9.90
C LEU A 232 4.90 24.36 -8.37
N GLU A 233 6.01 24.27 -7.64
CA GLU A 233 6.09 24.55 -6.20
C GLU A 233 5.57 25.95 -5.85
N THR A 234 5.85 26.95 -6.70
CA THR A 234 5.39 28.33 -6.52
C THR A 234 3.87 28.44 -6.66
N HIS A 235 3.26 27.65 -7.54
CA HIS A 235 1.80 27.60 -7.71
C HIS A 235 1.10 26.79 -6.62
N LEU A 236 1.73 25.71 -6.16
CA LEU A 236 1.16 24.79 -5.18
C LEU A 236 1.40 25.23 -3.73
N GLY A 237 2.42 26.03 -3.47
CA GLY A 237 2.75 26.53 -2.12
C GLY A 237 3.40 25.50 -1.21
N PHE A 238 3.93 24.39 -1.75
CA PHE A 238 4.67 23.38 -1.01
C PHE A 238 5.80 22.77 -1.84
N PRO A 239 6.89 22.29 -1.21
CA PRO A 239 8.02 21.70 -1.92
C PRO A 239 7.66 20.33 -2.54
N LEU A 240 8.13 20.11 -3.75
CA LEU A 240 8.03 18.86 -4.51
C LEU A 240 9.36 18.13 -4.56
N GLN A 241 10.48 18.83 -4.38
CA GLN A 241 11.82 18.23 -4.33
C GLN A 241 12.18 17.76 -2.92
N GLY A 242 12.96 16.67 -2.82
CA GLY A 242 13.34 16.07 -1.53
C GLY A 242 12.18 15.43 -0.79
N PHE A 243 11.08 15.14 -1.50
CA PHE A 243 9.92 14.45 -0.99
C PHE A 243 10.30 13.03 -0.56
N VAL A 244 9.85 12.65 0.64
CA VAL A 244 9.93 11.26 1.08
C VAL A 244 8.55 10.62 0.85
N PRO A 245 8.47 9.49 0.12
CA PRO A 245 7.23 8.79 -0.12
C PRO A 245 6.41 8.55 1.15
N TYR A 246 5.08 8.57 1.01
CA TYR A 246 4.12 8.34 2.10
C TYR A 246 4.10 9.42 3.19
N THR A 247 4.72 10.58 2.96
CA THR A 247 4.65 11.74 3.84
C THR A 247 3.79 12.86 3.25
N ARG A 248 3.24 13.71 4.11
CA ARG A 248 2.42 14.87 3.76
C ARG A 248 2.72 16.03 4.69
N SER A 249 2.22 17.21 4.40
CA SER A 249 2.18 18.29 5.39
C SER A 249 1.46 17.84 6.65
N VAL A 250 1.97 18.28 7.80
CA VAL A 250 1.38 17.97 9.10
C VAL A 250 -0.05 18.47 9.15
N ARG A 251 -0.98 17.57 9.51
CA ARG A 251 -2.40 17.89 9.60
C ARG A 251 -2.66 18.96 10.67
N PRO A 252 -3.63 19.85 10.45
CA PRO A 252 -4.09 20.78 11.49
C PRO A 252 -4.47 20.04 12.78
N GLY A 253 -4.06 20.58 13.93
CA GLY A 253 -4.27 19.99 15.25
C GLY A 253 -3.28 18.88 15.64
N MET A 254 -2.36 18.50 14.74
CA MET A 254 -1.31 17.51 14.97
C MET A 254 0.09 18.14 14.92
N GLU A 255 0.18 19.45 15.10
CA GLU A 255 1.43 20.21 15.05
C GLU A 255 2.40 19.79 16.16
N ILE A 256 3.68 19.85 15.81
CA ILE A 256 4.78 19.57 16.75
C ILE A 256 5.49 20.88 17.06
N PRO A 257 5.69 21.22 18.35
CA PRO A 257 6.50 22.36 18.76
C PRO A 257 7.94 22.25 18.24
N LYS A 258 8.21 22.91 17.10
CA LYS A 258 9.48 22.77 16.36
C LYS A 258 10.69 23.18 17.19
N ASP A 259 10.60 24.29 17.93
CA ASP A 259 11.72 24.80 18.73
C ASP A 259 12.12 23.83 19.85
N ARG A 260 11.13 23.25 20.54
CA ARG A 260 11.38 22.26 21.61
C ARG A 260 11.96 20.98 21.04
N LEU A 261 11.44 20.52 19.90
CA LEU A 261 11.97 19.34 19.23
C LEU A 261 13.39 19.59 18.73
N GLN A 262 13.66 20.75 18.13
CA GLN A 262 14.98 21.10 17.63
C GLN A 262 16.02 21.08 18.75
N LYS A 263 15.75 21.75 19.88
CA LYS A 263 16.64 21.72 21.05
C LYS A 263 16.89 20.30 21.55
N TYR A 264 15.84 19.49 21.63
CA TYR A 264 15.97 18.08 22.03
C TYR A 264 16.87 17.28 21.06
N LEU A 265 16.76 17.52 19.74
CA LEU A 265 17.58 16.85 18.74
C LEU A 265 19.04 17.32 18.77
N GLU A 266 19.29 18.60 19.05
CA GLU A 266 20.63 19.15 19.25
C GLU A 266 21.33 18.43 20.41
N ASP A 267 20.64 18.27 21.54
CA ASP A 267 21.15 17.57 22.72
C ASP A 267 21.40 16.07 22.46
N VAL A 268 20.45 15.38 21.84
CA VAL A 268 20.52 13.93 21.62
C VAL A 268 21.52 13.54 20.55
N LEU A 269 21.63 14.33 19.48
CA LEU A 269 22.50 14.00 18.33
C LEU A 269 23.85 14.72 18.38
N GLY A 270 24.04 15.66 19.32
CA GLY A 270 25.26 16.47 19.43
C GLY A 270 25.52 17.35 18.22
N ALA A 271 24.48 17.72 17.47
CA ALA A 271 24.58 18.43 16.20
C ALA A 271 23.77 19.73 16.22
N HIS A 272 24.37 20.82 15.74
CA HIS A 272 23.77 22.15 15.74
C HIS A 272 23.66 22.67 14.30
N PRO A 273 22.70 22.16 13.51
CA PRO A 273 22.57 22.56 12.11
C PRO A 273 22.06 24.00 11.99
N THR A 274 22.60 24.72 11.00
CA THR A 274 22.16 26.10 10.70
C THR A 274 20.79 26.14 10.01
N ALA A 275 20.42 25.06 9.30
CA ALA A 275 19.14 24.97 8.61
C ALA A 275 18.01 24.59 9.59
N PRO A 276 16.81 25.17 9.45
CA PRO A 276 15.68 24.87 10.32
C PRO A 276 15.22 23.42 10.14
N LEU A 277 14.66 22.85 11.21
CA LEU A 277 14.01 21.55 11.18
C LEU A 277 12.81 21.54 10.21
N GLU A 278 12.83 20.60 9.25
CA GLU A 278 11.67 20.31 8.40
C GLU A 278 10.89 19.12 8.98
N LEU A 279 9.57 19.22 8.95
CA LEU A 279 8.66 18.25 9.55
C LEU A 279 7.55 17.90 8.56
N ARG A 280 7.37 16.61 8.33
CA ARG A 280 6.25 16.06 7.56
C ARG A 280 5.59 14.94 8.36
N GLN A 281 4.32 14.64 8.08
CA GLN A 281 3.58 13.57 8.74
C GLN A 281 3.48 12.38 7.80
N PHE A 282 3.69 11.17 8.31
CA PHE A 282 3.34 9.96 7.55
C PHE A 282 1.81 9.82 7.45
N GLU A 283 1.33 8.90 6.63
CA GLU A 283 -0.11 8.60 6.57
C GLU A 283 -0.68 8.13 7.94
N SER A 284 0.14 7.51 8.78
CA SER A 284 -0.20 7.18 10.16
C SER A 284 -0.40 8.44 11.01
N THR A 285 -1.38 8.43 11.92
CA THR A 285 -1.80 9.62 12.68
C THR A 285 -0.70 10.24 13.56
N ARG A 286 0.27 9.47 14.06
CA ARG A 286 1.23 9.92 15.09
C ARG A 286 2.71 9.73 14.73
N SER A 287 3.03 9.41 13.47
CA SER A 287 4.42 9.29 13.00
C SER A 287 4.77 10.45 12.09
N TYR A 288 5.96 11.01 12.29
CA TYR A 288 6.45 12.19 11.60
C TYR A 288 7.83 11.92 11.02
N LEU A 289 8.05 12.39 9.80
CA LEU A 289 9.39 12.52 9.24
C LEU A 289 9.98 13.83 9.72
N VAL A 290 11.20 13.76 10.25
CA VAL A 290 11.98 14.90 10.70
C VAL A 290 13.27 14.96 9.89
N LYS A 291 13.52 16.07 9.20
CA LYS A 291 14.81 16.33 8.56
C LYS A 291 15.59 17.31 9.44
N PHE A 292 16.76 16.89 9.89
CA PHE A 292 17.58 17.63 10.84
C PHE A 292 19.06 17.41 10.54
N GLY A 293 19.80 18.49 10.21
CA GLY A 293 21.23 18.44 9.91
C GLY A 293 21.59 17.46 8.78
N GLY A 294 20.78 17.40 7.73
CA GLY A 294 20.95 16.46 6.61
C GLY A 294 20.54 15.01 6.90
N ARG A 295 20.17 14.68 8.15
CA ARG A 295 19.66 13.36 8.53
C ARG A 295 18.15 13.31 8.38
N LEU A 296 17.63 12.15 7.95
CA LEU A 296 16.21 11.83 7.97
C LEU A 296 15.91 10.92 9.15
N LEU A 297 14.97 11.35 9.99
CA LEU A 297 14.57 10.69 11.22
C LEU A 297 13.06 10.43 11.19
N VAL A 298 12.62 9.42 11.90
CA VAL A 298 11.21 9.14 12.13
C VAL A 298 10.90 9.36 13.61
N LEU A 299 9.98 10.27 13.90
CA LEU A 299 9.49 10.54 15.23
C LEU A 299 8.11 9.89 15.38
N LYS A 300 7.97 8.97 16.33
CA LYS A 300 6.70 8.31 16.64
C LYS A 300 6.21 8.73 18.02
N LYS A 301 5.10 9.46 18.08
CA LYS A 301 4.47 9.85 19.35
C LYS A 301 3.57 8.76 19.88
N GLU A 302 3.46 8.70 21.20
CA GLU A 302 2.47 7.86 21.88
C GLU A 302 1.05 8.32 21.55
N GLU A 303 0.15 7.35 21.37
CA GLU A 303 -1.28 7.60 21.21
C GLU A 303 -1.87 8.01 22.56
N GLU A 304 -2.72 9.05 22.57
CA GLU A 304 -3.45 9.49 23.76
C GLU A 304 -4.97 9.49 23.51
N PRO A 305 -5.77 8.75 24.31
CA PRO A 305 -5.31 7.82 25.36
C PRO A 305 -4.49 6.66 24.75
N PRO A 306 -3.63 5.99 25.55
CA PRO A 306 -2.87 4.81 25.09
C PRO A 306 -3.80 3.80 24.41
N SER A 307 -3.31 3.10 23.39
CA SER A 307 -4.06 2.20 22.51
C SER A 307 -4.67 0.99 23.25
N GLY A 308 -5.66 1.23 24.11
CA GLY A 308 -6.30 0.24 24.98
C GLY A 308 -5.34 -0.48 25.94
N PRO A 309 -5.85 -1.45 26.73
CA PRO A 309 -5.03 -2.27 27.63
C PRO A 309 -4.05 -3.21 26.90
N SER A 310 -4.22 -3.44 25.59
CA SER A 310 -3.46 -4.41 24.80
C SER A 310 -2.47 -3.79 23.81
N GLY A 311 -2.48 -2.48 23.59
CA GLY A 311 -1.54 -1.80 22.70
C GLY A 311 -0.18 -1.59 23.34
N LEU A 312 0.87 -1.74 22.55
CA LEU A 312 2.23 -1.50 23.02
C LEU A 312 2.47 0.01 23.23
N SER A 313 2.81 0.40 24.45
CA SER A 313 3.28 1.76 24.74
C SER A 313 4.60 2.04 24.03
N VAL A 314 4.91 3.31 23.77
CA VAL A 314 6.15 3.70 23.09
C VAL A 314 7.41 3.17 23.82
N PRO A 315 7.49 3.19 25.16
CA PRO A 315 8.60 2.57 25.88
C PRO A 315 8.72 1.05 25.69
N ARG A 316 7.61 0.33 25.55
CA ARG A 316 7.64 -1.12 25.27
C ARG A 316 8.10 -1.39 23.84
N GLU A 317 7.65 -0.59 22.87
CA GLU A 317 8.11 -0.69 21.48
C GLU A 317 9.60 -0.43 21.35
N TYR A 318 10.12 0.58 22.07
CA TYR A 318 11.56 0.84 22.16
C TYR A 318 12.35 -0.42 22.55
N ARG A 319 11.89 -1.15 23.57
CA ARG A 319 12.56 -2.38 24.04
C ARG A 319 12.53 -3.50 23.00
N VAL A 320 11.37 -3.70 22.36
CA VAL A 320 11.20 -4.68 21.27
C VAL A 320 12.18 -4.38 20.14
N LEU A 321 12.22 -3.13 19.66
CA LEU A 321 13.10 -2.72 18.57
C LEU A 321 14.58 -2.87 18.96
N LYS A 322 14.95 -2.55 20.20
CA LYS A 322 16.33 -2.74 20.68
C LYS A 322 16.74 -4.21 20.67
N ALA A 323 15.92 -5.11 21.23
CA ALA A 323 16.18 -6.54 21.25
C ALA A 323 16.27 -7.14 19.83
N LEU A 324 15.39 -6.69 18.92
CA LEU A 324 15.43 -7.09 17.52
C LEU A 324 16.72 -6.64 16.82
N ALA A 325 17.16 -5.40 17.06
CA ALA A 325 18.38 -4.86 16.49
C ALA A 325 19.62 -5.62 16.99
N GLU A 326 19.69 -5.93 18.29
CA GLU A 326 20.78 -6.71 18.89
C GLU A 326 20.88 -8.13 18.32
N ALA A 327 19.74 -8.73 17.98
CA ALA A 327 19.69 -10.01 17.28
C ALA A 327 19.87 -9.92 15.75
N GLY A 328 20.15 -8.73 15.24
CA GLY A 328 20.38 -8.47 13.81
C GLY A 328 19.11 -8.54 12.95
N VAL A 329 17.90 -8.65 13.52
CA VAL A 329 16.66 -8.54 12.75
C VAL A 329 16.58 -7.13 12.17
N PRO A 330 16.30 -6.97 10.86
CA PRO A 330 16.27 -5.65 10.24
C PRO A 330 15.11 -4.84 10.79
N VAL A 331 15.43 -3.85 11.63
CA VAL A 331 14.51 -2.85 12.16
C VAL A 331 15.12 -1.45 11.99
N PRO A 332 14.32 -0.37 12.03
CA PRO A 332 14.87 0.98 12.05
C PRO A 332 15.76 1.18 13.28
N PRO A 333 16.99 1.71 13.12
CA PRO A 333 17.85 2.05 14.25
C PRO A 333 17.13 2.97 15.21
N VAL A 334 17.15 2.58 16.48
CA VAL A 334 16.57 3.37 17.55
C VAL A 334 17.61 4.37 18.02
N LEU A 335 17.29 5.66 17.95
CA LEU A 335 18.21 6.73 18.33
C LEU A 335 17.96 7.20 19.77
N ALA A 336 16.68 7.38 20.14
CA ALA A 336 16.33 7.81 21.49
C ALA A 336 14.87 7.50 21.85
N LEU A 337 14.62 7.35 23.15
CA LEU A 337 13.29 7.35 23.75
C LEU A 337 13.17 8.56 24.66
N CYS A 338 12.23 9.46 24.36
CA CYS A 338 11.88 10.56 25.25
C CYS A 338 10.63 10.20 26.07
N LYS A 339 10.78 10.14 27.40
CA LYS A 339 9.67 9.96 28.33
C LYS A 339 9.14 11.30 28.89
N ASP A 340 9.87 12.39 28.66
CA ASP A 340 9.50 13.71 29.17
C ASP A 340 8.37 14.31 28.32
N ARG A 341 7.18 14.37 28.95
CA ARG A 341 5.97 14.95 28.35
C ARG A 341 6.08 16.46 28.17
N SER A 342 7.00 17.16 28.84
CA SER A 342 7.17 18.61 28.70
C SER A 342 7.61 19.03 27.29
N ILE A 343 8.30 18.12 26.56
CA ILE A 343 8.82 18.39 25.22
C ILE A 343 7.67 18.45 24.20
N LEU A 344 6.93 17.34 24.04
CA LEU A 344 5.91 17.20 22.98
C LEU A 344 4.49 16.88 23.47
N GLY A 345 4.24 16.92 24.78
CA GLY A 345 2.96 16.57 25.40
C GLY A 345 2.77 15.07 25.66
N SER A 346 3.48 14.21 24.93
CA SER A 346 3.46 12.76 25.12
C SER A 346 4.85 12.15 24.92
N PRO A 347 5.13 10.95 25.48
CA PRO A 347 6.35 10.22 25.17
C PRO A 347 6.47 9.94 23.67
N PHE A 348 7.71 9.88 23.18
CA PHE A 348 7.97 9.61 21.77
C PHE A 348 9.28 8.86 21.55
N LEU A 349 9.32 8.17 20.42
CA LEU A 349 10.46 7.40 19.93
C LEU A 349 11.07 8.11 18.73
N LEU A 350 12.40 8.20 18.74
CA LEU A 350 13.17 8.71 17.62
C LEU A 350 13.93 7.55 16.95
N LEU A 351 13.67 7.36 15.67
CA LEU A 351 14.25 6.32 14.82
C LEU A 351 15.00 6.96 13.66
N GLU A 352 15.97 6.24 13.10
CA GLU A 352 16.54 6.59 11.80
C GLU A 352 15.59 6.19 10.67
N HIS A 353 15.42 7.07 9.67
CA HIS A 353 14.63 6.75 8.49
C HIS A 353 15.35 5.73 7.60
N ARG A 354 14.68 4.64 7.25
CA ARG A 354 15.18 3.65 6.28
C ARG A 354 14.61 3.95 4.90
N ALA A 355 15.47 4.39 3.99
CA ALA A 355 15.10 4.60 2.59
C ALA A 355 14.90 3.24 1.89
N GLY A 356 13.69 3.01 1.39
CA GLY A 356 13.30 1.79 0.69
C GLY A 356 11.85 1.84 0.22
N HIS A 357 11.35 0.72 -0.30
CA HIS A 357 10.00 0.61 -0.86
C HIS A 357 9.07 -0.17 0.05
N ILE A 358 7.82 0.30 0.19
CA ILE A 358 6.76 -0.40 0.89
C ILE A 358 5.74 -0.89 -0.13
N HIS A 359 5.51 -2.20 -0.18
CA HIS A 359 4.56 -2.79 -1.10
C HIS A 359 3.18 -2.95 -0.45
N ARG A 360 2.26 -2.02 -0.73
CA ARG A 360 0.87 -2.07 -0.24
C ARG A 360 0.00 -3.09 -0.96
N THR A 361 0.31 -3.35 -2.22
CA THR A 361 -0.43 -4.31 -3.04
C THR A 361 0.33 -5.63 -3.13
N LEU A 362 -0.34 -6.71 -2.75
CA LEU A 362 0.25 -8.05 -2.69
C LEU A 362 0.62 -8.62 -4.06
N SER A 363 0.02 -8.11 -5.16
CA SER A 363 0.42 -8.52 -6.51
C SER A 363 1.81 -8.01 -6.93
N LEU A 364 2.45 -7.16 -6.11
CA LEU A 364 3.77 -6.56 -6.34
C LEU A 364 3.92 -6.02 -7.78
N PRO A 365 3.05 -5.11 -8.23
CA PRO A 365 3.02 -4.66 -9.63
C PRO A 365 4.34 -3.99 -10.06
N ALA A 366 5.02 -3.30 -9.15
CA ALA A 366 6.33 -2.69 -9.39
C ALA A 366 7.49 -3.70 -9.51
N VAL A 367 7.28 -4.96 -9.12
CA VAL A 367 8.29 -6.03 -9.21
C VAL A 367 7.99 -6.89 -10.44
N PRO A 368 8.98 -7.13 -11.34
CA PRO A 368 8.80 -8.02 -12.47
C PRO A 368 8.35 -9.42 -12.03
N GLN A 369 7.37 -10.00 -12.74
CA GLN A 369 6.73 -11.27 -12.40
C GLN A 369 7.72 -12.39 -12.01
N PRO A 370 8.81 -12.67 -12.75
CA PRO A 370 9.73 -13.77 -12.42
C PRO A 370 10.46 -13.58 -11.08
N ARG A 371 10.51 -12.35 -10.57
CA ARG A 371 11.24 -11.99 -9.34
C ARG A 371 10.35 -12.02 -8.09
N ARG A 372 9.02 -11.94 -8.22
CA ARG A 372 8.09 -11.76 -7.09
C ARG A 372 8.19 -12.86 -6.03
N ARG A 373 8.38 -14.11 -6.44
CA ARG A 373 8.59 -15.23 -5.49
C ARG A 373 9.76 -14.97 -4.52
N ALA A 374 10.82 -14.31 -4.97
CA ALA A 374 11.96 -13.99 -4.11
C ALA A 374 11.62 -12.93 -3.03
N TRP A 375 10.74 -11.97 -3.33
CA TRP A 375 10.25 -11.00 -2.34
C TRP A 375 9.43 -11.68 -1.24
N TYR A 376 8.58 -12.64 -1.61
CA TYR A 376 7.88 -13.48 -0.64
C TYR A 376 8.83 -14.37 0.17
N GLY A 377 9.87 -14.92 -0.45
CA GLY A 377 10.94 -15.62 0.25
C GLY A 377 11.66 -14.75 1.28
N ALA A 378 11.97 -13.50 0.92
CA ALA A 378 12.58 -12.53 1.85
C ALA A 378 11.64 -12.17 3.03
N MET A 379 10.35 -12.04 2.76
CA MET A 379 9.31 -11.87 3.79
C MET A 379 9.24 -13.08 4.74
N ALA A 380 9.24 -14.30 4.20
CA ALA A 380 9.25 -15.52 5.01
C ALA A 380 10.53 -15.64 5.85
N ASN A 381 11.68 -15.32 5.27
CA ASN A 381 12.98 -15.35 5.94
C ASN A 381 13.04 -14.36 7.11
N VAL A 382 12.60 -13.11 6.94
CA VAL A 382 12.64 -12.15 8.05
C VAL A 382 11.66 -12.55 9.16
N LEU A 383 10.48 -13.08 8.83
CA LEU A 383 9.55 -13.61 9.82
C LEU A 383 10.14 -14.79 10.59
N ALA A 384 10.83 -15.69 9.89
CA ALA A 384 11.55 -16.78 10.50
C ALA A 384 12.62 -16.27 11.49
N ARG A 385 13.40 -15.26 11.10
CA ARG A 385 14.41 -14.64 11.98
C ARG A 385 13.79 -14.00 13.22
N ILE A 386 12.66 -13.31 13.09
CA ILE A 386 11.94 -12.73 14.23
C ILE A 386 11.61 -13.82 15.25
N HIS A 387 10.95 -14.90 14.84
CA HIS A 387 10.56 -15.91 15.83
C HIS A 387 11.63 -16.96 16.15
N SER A 388 12.83 -16.87 15.59
CA SER A 388 14.03 -17.58 16.07
C SER A 388 14.71 -16.88 17.25
N LEU A 389 14.19 -15.72 17.67
CA LEU A 389 14.60 -15.07 18.91
C LEU A 389 14.23 -15.92 20.12
N GLU A 390 15.23 -16.39 20.85
CA GLU A 390 15.04 -17.00 22.16
C GLU A 390 14.58 -15.93 23.16
N PRO A 391 13.52 -16.15 23.96
CA PRO A 391 12.97 -15.19 24.93
C PRO A 391 13.90 -14.78 26.11
N GLY A 392 15.22 -14.97 26.00
CA GLY A 392 16.18 -14.76 27.09
C GLY A 392 16.61 -13.31 27.33
N ALA A 393 16.24 -12.36 26.47
CA ALA A 393 16.47 -10.94 26.72
C ALA A 393 15.53 -10.46 27.83
N ALA A 394 16.07 -9.99 28.95
CA ALA A 394 15.30 -9.47 30.08
C ALA A 394 14.27 -8.41 29.64
N GLU A 395 14.54 -7.73 28.53
CA GLU A 395 13.71 -6.74 27.87
C GLU A 395 12.38 -7.27 27.31
N LEU A 396 12.29 -8.55 26.93
CA LEU A 396 11.12 -9.15 26.28
C LEU A 396 10.18 -9.88 27.25
N GLN A 397 10.64 -10.22 28.46
CA GLN A 397 9.84 -10.95 29.46
C GLN A 397 8.64 -10.14 29.98
N GLU A 398 8.68 -8.81 29.91
CA GLU A 398 7.56 -7.94 30.29
C GLU A 398 6.41 -7.89 29.25
N LEU A 399 6.56 -8.55 28.08
CA LEU A 399 5.57 -8.53 27.00
C LEU A 399 4.41 -9.50 27.19
N GLY A 400 4.52 -10.47 28.09
CA GLY A 400 3.48 -11.45 28.34
C GLY A 400 3.98 -12.63 29.16
N GLU A 401 3.03 -13.41 29.68
CA GLU A 401 3.33 -14.67 30.34
C GLU A 401 3.76 -15.74 29.32
N HIS A 402 4.54 -16.72 29.78
CA HIS A 402 5.01 -17.81 28.94
C HIS A 402 3.97 -18.94 28.89
N GLY A 403 3.71 -19.47 27.70
CA GLY A 403 2.76 -20.58 27.50
C GLY A 403 1.30 -20.14 27.46
N ASN A 404 0.42 -21.03 26.98
CA ASN A 404 -1.04 -20.82 26.85
C ASN A 404 -1.49 -19.59 26.04
N TYR A 405 -0.62 -19.03 25.20
CA TYR A 405 -0.89 -17.87 24.36
C TYR A 405 -2.21 -17.99 23.58
N ILE A 406 -2.41 -19.11 22.89
CA ILE A 406 -3.60 -19.33 22.05
C ILE A 406 -4.88 -19.29 22.91
N GLN A 407 -4.86 -19.90 24.09
CA GLN A 407 -5.98 -19.92 25.01
C GLN A 407 -6.28 -18.50 25.55
N GLN A 408 -5.26 -17.79 26.04
CA GLN A 408 -5.42 -16.44 26.57
C GLN A 408 -5.94 -15.46 25.51
N GLN A 409 -5.41 -15.57 24.29
CA GLN A 409 -5.90 -14.79 23.15
C GLN A 409 -7.34 -15.17 22.81
N PHE A 410 -7.67 -16.46 22.74
CA PHE A 410 -9.04 -16.92 22.48
C PHE A 410 -10.05 -16.34 23.49
N GLU A 411 -9.74 -16.42 24.78
CA GLU A 411 -10.59 -15.89 25.85
C GLU A 411 -10.75 -14.36 25.72
N THR A 412 -9.65 -13.65 25.46
CA THR A 412 -9.64 -12.20 25.25
C THR A 412 -10.50 -11.80 24.06
N TRP A 413 -10.30 -12.42 22.88
CA TRP A 413 -11.05 -12.11 21.67
C TRP A 413 -12.52 -12.50 21.79
N THR A 414 -12.84 -13.58 22.50
CA THR A 414 -14.23 -13.96 22.79
C THR A 414 -14.91 -12.91 23.66
N LYS A 415 -14.26 -12.46 24.74
CA LYS A 415 -14.79 -11.39 25.61
C LYS A 415 -15.00 -10.09 24.82
N GLN A 416 -14.05 -9.74 23.95
CA GLN A 416 -14.15 -8.55 23.10
C GLN A 416 -15.29 -8.67 22.09
N TYR A 417 -15.45 -9.83 21.43
CA TYR A 417 -16.55 -10.09 20.52
C TYR A 417 -17.90 -9.89 21.19
N ARG A 418 -18.10 -10.47 22.38
CA ARG A 418 -19.34 -10.31 23.16
C ARG A 418 -19.64 -8.86 23.51
N ALA A 419 -18.60 -8.06 23.78
CA ALA A 419 -18.77 -6.64 24.12
C ALA A 419 -19.20 -5.77 22.92
N VAL A 420 -18.93 -6.21 21.68
CA VAL A 420 -19.21 -5.46 20.45
C VAL A 420 -20.20 -6.18 19.53
N GLU A 421 -20.87 -7.22 20.05
CA GLU A 421 -21.80 -8.05 19.29
C GLU A 421 -23.03 -7.23 18.87
N THR A 422 -23.20 -6.99 17.57
CA THR A 422 -24.36 -6.25 17.04
C THR A 422 -25.56 -7.17 16.76
N HIS A 423 -25.31 -8.43 16.46
CA HIS A 423 -26.29 -9.48 16.19
C HIS A 423 -25.55 -10.84 16.24
N THR A 424 -26.30 -11.92 16.45
CA THR A 424 -25.72 -13.27 16.49
C THR A 424 -25.26 -13.72 15.11
N ILE A 425 -23.99 -14.10 15.00
CA ILE A 425 -23.39 -14.65 13.80
C ILE A 425 -23.15 -16.15 14.01
N PRO A 426 -23.95 -17.06 13.39
CA PRO A 426 -23.88 -18.50 13.66
C PRO A 426 -22.48 -19.11 13.43
N ALA A 427 -21.71 -18.58 12.49
CA ALA A 427 -20.34 -19.02 12.24
C ALA A 427 -19.37 -18.66 13.39
N MET A 428 -19.56 -17.48 14.00
CA MET A 428 -18.76 -17.07 15.17
C MET A 428 -19.10 -17.94 16.38
N GLU A 429 -20.37 -18.24 16.61
CA GLU A 429 -20.79 -19.15 17.69
C GLU A 429 -20.16 -20.54 17.55
N ARG A 430 -20.14 -21.08 16.32
CA ARG A 430 -19.45 -22.35 16.04
C ARG A 430 -17.95 -22.25 16.31
N LEU A 431 -17.28 -21.17 15.94
CA LEU A 431 -15.86 -20.97 16.23
C LEU A 431 -15.59 -20.87 17.73
N ILE A 432 -16.43 -20.15 18.48
CA ILE A 432 -16.32 -20.01 19.94
C ILE A 432 -16.46 -21.37 20.64
N GLN A 433 -17.33 -22.25 20.14
CA GLN A 433 -17.48 -23.61 20.67
C GLN A 433 -16.36 -24.57 20.20
N TRP A 434 -15.92 -24.45 18.94
CA TRP A 434 -15.00 -25.39 18.31
C TRP A 434 -13.54 -25.15 18.70
N LEU A 435 -13.07 -23.90 18.74
CA LEU A 435 -11.65 -23.58 18.97
C LEU A 435 -11.09 -24.18 20.28
N PRO A 436 -11.77 -24.07 21.44
CA PRO A 436 -11.27 -24.64 22.70
C PRO A 436 -11.06 -26.14 22.69
N LEU A 437 -11.83 -26.87 21.88
CA LEU A 437 -11.77 -28.32 21.77
C LEU A 437 -10.62 -28.81 20.87
N HIS A 438 -9.95 -27.90 20.16
CA HIS A 438 -8.96 -28.21 19.13
C HIS A 438 -7.64 -27.46 19.32
N PHE A 439 -7.39 -26.91 20.52
CA PHE A 439 -6.12 -26.27 20.82
C PHE A 439 -4.95 -27.24 20.59
N PRO A 440 -3.84 -26.77 20.00
CA PRO A 440 -2.63 -27.57 19.86
C PRO A 440 -2.13 -28.06 21.23
N GLU A 441 -1.72 -29.32 21.30
CA GLU A 441 -1.20 -29.94 22.55
C GLU A 441 0.07 -29.27 23.06
N SER A 442 0.87 -28.70 22.16
CA SER A 442 2.09 -27.96 22.49
C SER A 442 2.13 -26.63 21.76
N GLN A 443 2.64 -25.61 22.46
CA GLN A 443 2.85 -24.27 21.94
C GLN A 443 4.30 -23.88 22.17
N LYS A 444 4.91 -23.21 21.19
CA LYS A 444 6.20 -22.54 21.38
C LYS A 444 5.94 -21.11 21.82
N THR A 445 6.82 -20.56 22.64
CA THR A 445 6.76 -19.15 23.05
C THR A 445 7.92 -18.42 22.38
N THR A 446 7.60 -17.53 21.45
CA THR A 446 8.57 -16.70 20.73
C THR A 446 8.03 -15.28 20.65
N LEU A 447 8.87 -14.31 20.30
CA LEU A 447 8.37 -12.98 19.93
C LEU A 447 7.49 -13.11 18.69
N VAL A 448 6.22 -12.73 18.81
CA VAL A 448 5.28 -12.58 17.69
C VAL A 448 5.08 -11.09 17.41
N HIS A 449 5.05 -10.73 16.15
CA HIS A 449 4.78 -9.38 15.67
C HIS A 449 3.29 -9.02 15.82
N GLY A 450 2.38 -10.00 15.67
CA GLY A 450 0.94 -9.86 15.85
C GLY A 450 0.21 -9.33 14.62
N ASP A 451 0.84 -8.46 13.82
CA ASP A 451 0.28 -7.91 12.58
C ASP A 451 1.27 -7.87 11.42
N PHE A 452 1.98 -8.98 11.19
CA PHE A 452 3.05 -9.06 10.19
C PHE A 452 2.49 -9.14 8.77
N ARG A 453 2.78 -8.14 7.93
CA ARG A 453 2.24 -8.00 6.57
C ARG A 453 3.23 -7.33 5.61
N MET A 454 3.01 -7.50 4.31
CA MET A 454 3.86 -6.93 3.26
C MET A 454 3.98 -5.40 3.34
N ASP A 455 2.90 -4.70 3.72
CA ASP A 455 2.85 -3.24 3.86
C ASP A 455 3.54 -2.72 5.14
N HIS A 456 4.04 -3.62 5.99
CA HIS A 456 4.86 -3.30 7.16
C HIS A 456 6.35 -3.54 6.93
N LEU A 457 6.76 -3.89 5.70
CA LEU A 457 8.15 -4.17 5.35
C LEU A 457 8.70 -3.08 4.45
N VAL A 458 9.87 -2.55 4.82
CA VAL A 458 10.68 -1.68 3.96
C VAL A 458 11.64 -2.58 3.19
N PHE A 459 11.42 -2.72 1.89
CA PHE A 459 12.29 -3.47 1.00
C PHE A 459 13.37 -2.57 0.41
N HIS A 460 14.51 -3.17 0.09
CA HIS A 460 15.49 -2.53 -0.77
C HIS A 460 14.89 -2.29 -2.17
N PRO A 461 15.18 -1.15 -2.82
CA PRO A 461 14.65 -0.84 -4.16
C PRO A 461 14.82 -1.94 -5.21
N ASP A 462 16.04 -2.46 -5.34
CA ASP A 462 16.36 -3.34 -6.47
C ASP A 462 16.51 -4.83 -6.12
N ARG A 463 16.46 -5.22 -4.84
CA ARG A 463 16.76 -6.60 -4.39
C ARG A 463 15.71 -7.12 -3.40
N PRO A 464 15.44 -8.44 -3.37
CA PRO A 464 14.50 -9.07 -2.44
C PRO A 464 15.11 -9.11 -1.03
N GLU A 465 15.25 -7.95 -0.40
CA GLU A 465 15.81 -7.82 0.94
C GLU A 465 14.95 -6.86 1.76
N VAL A 466 14.62 -7.27 2.97
CA VAL A 466 13.91 -6.43 3.95
C VAL A 466 14.94 -5.63 4.74
N LEU A 467 14.89 -4.31 4.59
CA LEU A 467 15.75 -3.34 5.29
C LEU A 467 15.22 -2.98 6.68
N ALA A 468 13.89 -3.03 6.87
CA ALA A 468 13.26 -2.81 8.16
C ALA A 468 11.86 -3.45 8.25
N VAL A 469 11.55 -4.00 9.43
CA VAL A 469 10.20 -4.42 9.84
C VAL A 469 9.58 -3.33 10.71
N LEU A 470 8.40 -2.85 10.32
CA LEU A 470 7.61 -1.81 10.99
C LEU A 470 6.37 -2.42 11.65
N GLY A 471 5.64 -1.65 12.47
CA GLY A 471 4.29 -2.04 12.89
C GLY A 471 4.19 -2.89 14.18
N TRP A 472 5.16 -2.77 15.09
CA TRP A 472 5.30 -3.56 16.32
C TRP A 472 4.27 -3.29 17.43
N LYS A 473 3.18 -2.57 17.16
CA LYS A 473 2.20 -2.16 18.18
C LYS A 473 1.42 -3.31 18.82
N PHE A 474 1.42 -4.49 18.19
CA PHE A 474 0.76 -5.70 18.67
C PHE A 474 1.74 -6.80 19.05
N ALA A 475 3.03 -6.45 19.18
CA ALA A 475 4.06 -7.42 19.50
C ALA A 475 3.87 -7.99 20.90
N THR A 476 4.02 -9.30 21.04
CA THR A 476 3.90 -10.01 22.31
C THR A 476 4.66 -11.34 22.26
N LEU A 477 4.62 -12.12 23.33
CA LEU A 477 5.15 -13.48 23.34
C LEU A 477 4.02 -14.46 23.03
N GLY A 478 4.25 -15.38 22.08
CA GLY A 478 3.23 -16.33 21.66
C GLY A 478 3.69 -17.39 20.67
N ASP A 479 2.72 -18.18 20.21
CA ASP A 479 2.95 -19.22 19.20
C ASP A 479 3.26 -18.58 17.84
N PRO A 480 4.46 -18.80 17.27
CA PRO A 480 4.85 -18.20 16.00
C PRO A 480 3.94 -18.58 14.83
N LEU A 481 3.29 -19.75 14.88
CA LEU A 481 2.40 -20.21 13.82
C LEU A 481 1.13 -19.35 13.72
N CYS A 482 0.70 -18.70 14.80
CA CYS A 482 -0.39 -17.73 14.75
C CYS A 482 -0.05 -16.52 13.86
N ASP A 483 1.20 -16.06 13.89
CA ASP A 483 1.67 -14.96 13.04
C ASP A 483 1.77 -15.36 11.57
N VAL A 484 2.28 -16.57 11.30
CA VAL A 484 2.32 -17.11 9.93
C VAL A 484 0.91 -17.28 9.38
N ALA A 485 -0.02 -17.84 10.16
CA ALA A 485 -1.41 -18.01 9.75
C ALA A 485 -2.11 -16.66 9.52
N ASN A 486 -1.86 -15.67 10.37
CA ASN A 486 -2.37 -14.31 10.17
C ASN A 486 -1.82 -13.67 8.89
N ASN A 487 -0.55 -13.91 8.55
CA ASN A 487 0.02 -13.46 7.29
C ASN A 487 -0.63 -14.17 6.09
N CYS A 488 -0.86 -15.49 6.19
CA CYS A 488 -1.51 -16.30 5.16
C CYS A 488 -3.00 -15.97 4.92
N LEU A 489 -3.67 -15.29 5.84
CA LEU A 489 -5.07 -14.82 5.65
C LEU A 489 -5.23 -14.04 4.35
N LEU A 490 -4.21 -13.28 3.95
CA LEU A 490 -4.24 -12.42 2.78
C LEU A 490 -4.49 -13.19 1.46
N TRP A 491 -4.10 -14.46 1.38
CA TRP A 491 -4.39 -15.31 0.21
C TRP A 491 -5.87 -15.70 0.12
N GLN A 492 -6.57 -15.69 1.25
CA GLN A 492 -7.96 -16.13 1.36
C GLN A 492 -8.94 -14.96 1.34
N LEU A 493 -8.46 -13.71 1.43
CA LEU A 493 -9.30 -12.51 1.37
C LEU A 493 -9.54 -12.06 -0.08
N PRO A 494 -10.75 -11.57 -0.42
CA PRO A 494 -11.01 -10.96 -1.72
C PRO A 494 -10.14 -9.73 -1.97
N GLY A 495 -9.67 -9.54 -3.20
CA GLY A 495 -8.97 -8.32 -3.63
C GLY A 495 -9.82 -7.05 -3.54
N THR A 496 -11.15 -7.17 -3.54
CA THR A 496 -12.11 -6.06 -3.37
C THR A 496 -12.28 -5.59 -1.91
N SER A 497 -11.61 -6.24 -0.96
CA SER A 497 -11.74 -5.91 0.46
C SER A 497 -11.15 -4.52 0.75
N SER A 498 -12.00 -3.55 1.08
CA SER A 498 -11.61 -2.14 1.29
C SER A 498 -10.54 -1.93 2.38
N HIS A 499 -10.49 -2.81 3.38
CA HIS A 499 -9.57 -2.67 4.52
C HIS A 499 -8.27 -3.44 4.37
N LEU A 500 -8.26 -4.52 3.59
CA LEU A 500 -7.12 -5.44 3.43
C LEU A 500 -7.33 -6.24 2.14
N PRO A 501 -6.94 -5.68 0.98
CA PRO A 501 -7.04 -6.35 -0.30
C PRO A 501 -6.23 -7.65 -0.28
N GLY A 502 -6.89 -8.79 -0.53
CA GLY A 502 -6.24 -10.09 -0.60
C GLY A 502 -5.99 -10.59 -2.03
N LEU A 503 -5.57 -11.84 -2.15
CA LEU A 503 -5.25 -12.53 -3.40
C LEU A 503 -6.27 -13.61 -3.79
N ARG A 504 -7.42 -13.68 -3.11
CA ARG A 504 -8.42 -14.70 -3.42
C ARG A 504 -8.90 -14.56 -4.86
N ASN A 505 -8.92 -15.69 -5.58
CA ASN A 505 -9.27 -15.80 -7.00
C ASN A 505 -8.27 -15.16 -7.97
N CYS A 506 -7.09 -14.74 -7.52
CA CYS A 506 -6.00 -14.37 -8.43
C CYS A 506 -5.30 -15.62 -8.99
N ASP A 507 -4.86 -15.56 -10.25
CA ASP A 507 -3.96 -16.57 -10.81
C ASP A 507 -2.54 -16.34 -10.28
N LEU A 508 -2.20 -17.04 -9.19
CA LEU A 508 -0.91 -16.88 -8.51
C LEU A 508 0.26 -17.32 -9.39
N GLY A 509 0.07 -18.33 -10.25
CA GLY A 509 1.08 -18.82 -11.19
C GLY A 509 1.41 -17.77 -12.25
N GLN A 510 0.38 -17.18 -12.86
CA GLN A 510 0.54 -16.07 -13.79
C GLN A 510 1.10 -14.81 -13.10
N LEU A 511 0.87 -14.64 -11.80
CA LEU A 511 1.47 -13.53 -11.06
C LEU A 511 2.89 -13.81 -10.56
N GLY A 512 3.40 -15.04 -10.63
CA GLY A 512 4.72 -15.40 -10.07
C GLY A 512 4.77 -15.32 -8.54
N ILE A 513 3.63 -15.51 -7.88
CA ILE A 513 3.44 -15.41 -6.42
C ILE A 513 3.26 -16.82 -5.85
N PRO A 514 3.90 -17.17 -4.72
CA PRO A 514 3.69 -18.47 -4.11
C PRO A 514 2.25 -18.64 -3.60
N THR A 515 1.77 -19.88 -3.54
CA THR A 515 0.55 -20.18 -2.79
C THR A 515 0.77 -19.97 -1.28
N ALA A 516 -0.32 -19.88 -0.51
CA ALA A 516 -0.22 -19.76 0.95
C ALA A 516 0.53 -20.94 1.58
N GLU A 517 0.39 -22.14 1.01
CA GLU A 517 1.07 -23.36 1.43
C GLU A 517 2.56 -23.33 1.04
N GLU A 518 2.90 -22.92 -0.17
CA GLU A 518 4.30 -22.75 -0.56
C GLU A 518 5.01 -21.70 0.32
N TYR A 519 4.31 -20.60 0.65
CA TYR A 519 4.84 -19.57 1.53
C TYR A 519 5.02 -20.07 2.97
N SER A 520 4.06 -20.81 3.53
CA SER A 520 4.22 -21.39 4.87
C SER A 520 5.34 -22.43 4.91
N GLN A 521 5.53 -23.20 3.83
CA GLN A 521 6.67 -24.11 3.67
C GLN A 521 8.01 -23.37 3.57
N MET A 522 8.09 -22.24 2.84
CA MET A 522 9.30 -21.39 2.81
C MET A 522 9.66 -20.93 4.23
N TYR A 523 8.68 -20.44 4.98
CA TYR A 523 8.89 -20.05 6.38
C TYR A 523 9.40 -21.23 7.23
N CYS A 524 8.76 -22.40 7.12
CA CYS A 524 9.16 -23.59 7.86
C CYS A 524 10.60 -24.04 7.51
N GLY A 525 10.96 -23.97 6.23
CA GLY A 525 12.31 -24.25 5.74
C GLY A 525 13.35 -23.30 6.32
N HIS A 526 13.10 -21.98 6.31
CA HIS A 526 13.99 -21.00 6.95
C HIS A 526 14.12 -21.20 8.46
N ARG A 527 13.07 -21.68 9.12
CA ARG A 527 13.06 -22.00 10.55
C ARG A 527 13.69 -23.34 10.91
N GLY A 528 13.89 -24.24 9.95
CA GLY A 528 14.28 -25.62 10.23
C GLY A 528 13.23 -26.39 11.03
N VAL A 529 11.93 -26.06 10.87
CA VAL A 529 10.82 -26.75 11.56
C VAL A 529 9.91 -27.44 10.55
N GLN A 530 9.17 -28.45 11.01
CA GLN A 530 8.15 -29.10 10.20
C GLN A 530 6.89 -28.23 10.09
N HIS A 531 6.22 -28.34 8.94
CA HIS A 531 4.91 -27.72 8.75
C HIS A 531 3.88 -28.38 9.69
N PRO A 532 3.04 -27.61 10.40
CA PRO A 532 2.09 -28.17 11.36
C PRO A 532 1.05 -29.05 10.66
N GLN A 533 0.73 -30.19 11.27
CA GLN A 533 -0.31 -31.10 10.77
C GLN A 533 -1.71 -30.47 10.84
N ASN A 534 -2.00 -29.73 11.92
CA ASN A 534 -3.29 -29.04 12.10
C ASN A 534 -3.25 -27.57 11.64
N TRP A 535 -2.78 -27.31 10.42
CA TRP A 535 -2.68 -25.95 9.89
C TRP A 535 -4.03 -25.21 9.82
N ASN A 536 -5.11 -25.95 9.56
CA ASN A 536 -6.46 -25.39 9.48
C ASN A 536 -6.93 -24.78 10.81
N PHE A 537 -6.48 -25.29 11.96
CA PHE A 537 -6.75 -24.66 13.25
C PHE A 537 -6.18 -23.24 13.30
N TYR A 538 -4.91 -23.06 12.93
CA TYR A 538 -4.25 -21.75 12.97
C TYR A 538 -4.92 -20.74 12.02
N LEU A 539 -5.32 -21.19 10.82
CA LEU A 539 -6.09 -20.36 9.89
C LEU A 539 -7.46 -19.99 10.48
N ALA A 540 -8.20 -20.95 11.06
CA ALA A 540 -9.49 -20.69 11.69
C ALA A 540 -9.37 -19.68 12.85
N PHE A 541 -8.33 -19.81 13.67
CA PHE A 541 -8.03 -18.88 14.75
C PHE A 541 -7.70 -17.48 14.24
N ALA A 542 -6.91 -17.37 13.17
CA ALA A 542 -6.60 -16.09 12.54
C ALA A 542 -7.86 -15.41 11.95
N PHE A 543 -8.75 -16.19 11.33
CA PHE A 543 -10.05 -15.70 10.84
C PHE A 543 -10.97 -15.26 11.98
N PHE A 544 -11.04 -16.03 13.07
CA PHE A 544 -11.79 -15.68 14.26
C PHE A 544 -11.35 -14.31 14.79
N ARG A 545 -10.05 -14.14 15.04
CA ARG A 545 -9.46 -12.85 15.47
C ARG A 545 -9.84 -11.71 14.52
N ARG A 546 -9.75 -11.95 13.22
CA ARG A 546 -10.08 -10.95 12.20
C ARG A 546 -11.56 -10.57 12.21
N ALA A 547 -12.45 -11.53 12.38
CA ALA A 547 -13.89 -11.29 12.46
C ALA A 547 -14.25 -10.44 13.68
N VAL A 548 -13.63 -10.69 14.85
CA VAL A 548 -13.84 -9.86 16.05
C VAL A 548 -13.42 -8.41 15.81
N MET A 549 -12.25 -8.17 15.20
CA MET A 549 -11.79 -6.82 14.88
C MET A 549 -12.74 -6.08 13.92
N LEU A 550 -13.29 -6.78 12.92
CA LEU A 550 -14.25 -6.20 11.98
C LEU A 550 -15.60 -5.90 12.65
N GLN A 551 -16.07 -6.78 13.54
CA GLN A 551 -17.28 -6.57 14.33
C GLN A 551 -17.16 -5.33 15.23
N GLY A 552 -16.01 -5.13 15.88
CA GLY A 552 -15.75 -3.93 16.68
C GLY A 552 -15.84 -2.63 15.87
N ARG A 553 -15.31 -2.64 14.63
CA ARG A 553 -15.44 -1.51 13.71
C ARG A 553 -16.88 -1.27 13.28
N GLN A 554 -17.61 -2.33 12.96
CA GLN A 554 -19.02 -2.22 12.60
C GLN A 554 -19.84 -1.62 13.75
N CYS A 555 -19.62 -2.11 14.98
CA CYS A 555 -20.27 -1.58 16.18
C CYS A 555 -19.96 -0.08 16.38
N GLY A 556 -18.70 0.33 16.26
CA GLY A 556 -18.32 1.75 16.35
C GLY A 556 -18.95 2.61 15.26
N SER A 557 -18.99 2.11 14.02
CA SER A 557 -19.63 2.81 12.90
C SER A 557 -21.14 2.98 13.11
N LEU A 558 -21.82 2.00 13.71
CA LEU A 558 -23.25 2.10 14.05
C LEU A 558 -23.50 3.08 15.21
N ALA A 559 -22.52 3.25 16.10
CA ALA A 559 -22.57 4.20 17.20
C ALA A 559 -22.20 5.64 16.79
N GLY A 560 -21.82 5.88 15.53
CA GLY A 560 -21.43 7.20 15.02
C GLY A 560 -20.03 7.65 15.45
N GLU A 561 -19.15 6.73 15.86
CA GLU A 561 -17.77 7.04 16.22
C GLU A 561 -16.86 7.05 14.97
N ASP A 562 -16.03 8.10 14.84
CA ASP A 562 -15.23 8.37 13.64
C ASP A 562 -14.20 7.27 13.31
N GLN A 563 -14.07 6.95 12.01
CA GLN A 563 -13.31 5.81 11.48
C GLN A 563 -11.77 5.95 11.51
N GLN A 564 -11.20 6.92 12.22
CA GLN A 564 -9.76 7.18 12.20
C GLN A 564 -9.06 6.62 13.44
N GLY A 565 -8.75 5.32 13.37
CA GLY A 565 -7.59 4.75 14.07
C GLY A 565 -7.75 4.59 15.57
N SER A 566 -8.73 3.81 16.01
CA SER A 566 -8.65 3.01 17.24
C SER A 566 -9.68 1.91 17.13
N CYS A 567 -9.30 0.66 17.42
CA CYS A 567 -10.28 -0.37 17.70
C CYS A 567 -10.93 0.06 19.03
N VAL A 568 -12.10 0.69 18.99
CA VAL A 568 -12.81 1.10 20.21
C VAL A 568 -13.23 -0.16 20.96
N LEU A 569 -12.33 -0.61 21.84
CA LEU A 569 -12.55 -1.64 22.84
C LEU A 569 -12.75 -1.01 24.24
N HIS A 570 -13.01 0.31 24.29
CA HIS A 570 -13.00 1.09 25.52
C HIS A 570 -14.25 0.97 26.40
N ARG A 571 -15.30 0.23 26.00
CA ARG A 571 -16.54 0.15 26.80
C ARG A 571 -16.56 -0.88 27.94
N ALA A 572 -15.49 -1.62 28.17
CA ALA A 572 -15.46 -2.64 29.23
C ALA A 572 -14.85 -2.14 30.55
N GLN A 573 -15.40 -1.09 31.17
CA GLN A 573 -15.32 -0.89 32.63
C GLN A 573 -16.60 -0.23 33.19
N PRO A 574 -17.18 -0.72 34.29
CA PRO A 574 -18.32 -0.11 34.95
C PRO A 574 -17.84 0.95 35.96
N GLY A 575 -18.11 2.23 35.71
CA GLY A 575 -17.87 3.27 36.72
C GLY A 575 -17.74 4.67 36.15
N ALA A 576 -18.88 5.34 35.95
CA ALA A 576 -19.12 6.79 36.06
C ALA A 576 -20.34 7.16 35.21
N LEU A 577 -21.54 6.83 35.70
CA LEU A 577 -22.77 7.45 35.19
C LEU A 577 -22.76 8.92 35.62
N SER A 578 -22.45 9.83 34.70
CA SER A 578 -22.79 11.24 34.86
C SER A 578 -24.30 11.40 34.77
N GLN A 579 -24.86 11.98 35.83
CA GLN A 579 -26.28 12.25 36.04
C GLN A 579 -26.90 13.01 34.85
N HIS A 580 -27.77 12.34 34.09
CA HIS A 580 -28.78 13.01 33.28
C HIS A 580 -30.18 12.49 33.66
N ARG A 581 -31.09 13.45 33.86
CA ARG A 581 -32.47 13.31 34.36
C ARG A 581 -33.30 12.26 33.60
N PRO A 582 -34.26 11.59 34.26
CA PRO A 582 -35.17 10.67 33.60
C PRO A 582 -36.25 11.43 32.80
N LEU A 583 -36.52 10.97 31.58
CA LEU A 583 -37.79 11.21 30.87
C LEU A 583 -38.71 10.00 31.07
N PRO A 584 -40.05 10.17 31.03
CA PRO A 584 -40.98 9.31 31.75
C PRO A 584 -41.23 7.96 31.08
N ALA A 585 -41.63 7.01 31.93
CA ALA A 585 -41.94 5.63 31.62
C ALA A 585 -43.02 5.49 30.53
N CYS A 586 -42.74 4.63 29.54
CA CYS A 586 -43.77 4.02 28.73
C CYS A 586 -44.03 2.62 29.30
N SER A 587 -45.17 2.47 29.94
CA SER A 587 -45.73 1.21 30.44
C SER A 587 -46.14 0.32 29.29
N LEU A 588 -45.56 -0.89 29.19
CA LEU A 588 -46.19 -2.12 28.73
C LEU A 588 -45.16 -3.27 28.79
N CYS A 589 -45.62 -4.43 29.24
CA CYS A 589 -44.91 -5.71 29.41
C CYS A 589 -44.18 -5.91 30.76
N SER A 590 -45.00 -6.02 31.79
CA SER A 590 -44.81 -6.92 32.93
C SER A 590 -44.65 -8.38 32.49
N GLY A 591 -43.64 -9.10 32.98
CA GLY A 591 -43.66 -10.57 32.91
C GLY A 591 -42.32 -11.26 33.10
N VAL A 592 -42.01 -11.57 34.38
CA VAL A 592 -41.19 -12.69 34.85
C VAL A 592 -39.65 -12.51 34.84
N SER A 593 -39.13 -12.50 36.06
CA SER A 593 -37.74 -12.75 36.47
C SER A 593 -37.77 -13.99 37.42
N PRO A 594 -36.65 -14.51 37.94
CA PRO A 594 -35.56 -15.23 37.28
C PRO A 594 -35.40 -16.66 37.86
N PHE A 595 -34.59 -17.53 37.22
CA PHE A 595 -34.02 -18.70 37.89
C PHE A 595 -32.55 -18.86 37.51
N LEU A 596 -31.68 -18.44 38.43
CA LEU A 596 -30.29 -18.86 38.56
C LEU A 596 -30.24 -19.74 39.82
N GLY A 597 -29.82 -20.99 39.69
CA GLY A 597 -29.65 -21.92 40.80
C GLY A 597 -28.85 -23.13 40.35
N GLU A 598 -27.60 -23.17 40.81
CA GLU A 598 -26.76 -24.33 41.15
C GLU A 598 -27.07 -25.69 40.50
N LEU A 599 -26.07 -26.28 39.85
CA LEU A 599 -25.84 -27.73 39.93
C LEU A 599 -24.36 -28.05 39.64
N SER A 600 -23.63 -28.34 40.72
CA SER A 600 -22.34 -29.02 40.73
C SER A 600 -22.53 -30.54 40.84
N ARG A 601 -21.56 -31.29 40.30
CA ARG A 601 -21.23 -32.73 40.48
C ARG A 601 -21.71 -33.70 39.38
N GLY A 602 -20.73 -34.12 38.59
CA GLY A 602 -20.37 -35.53 38.40
C GLY A 602 -21.38 -36.42 37.71
N GLN A 603 -21.19 -36.66 36.41
CA GLN A 603 -21.49 -37.93 35.77
C GLN A 603 -20.64 -38.11 34.50
N SER A 604 -19.92 -39.23 34.47
CA SER A 604 -19.16 -39.78 33.35
C SER A 604 -20.06 -39.98 32.13
N TRP A 605 -19.60 -39.56 30.95
CA TRP A 605 -20.18 -39.96 29.67
C TRP A 605 -19.06 -40.53 28.77
N GLU A 606 -19.19 -41.82 28.45
CA GLU A 606 -18.40 -42.49 27.42
C GLU A 606 -18.73 -41.92 26.02
N PRO A 607 -17.76 -41.84 25.10
CA PRO A 607 -17.99 -41.29 23.78
C PRO A 607 -18.72 -42.29 22.88
N ARG A 608 -19.97 -41.96 22.50
CA ARG A 608 -20.61 -42.58 21.33
C ARG A 608 -19.96 -42.03 20.06
N ALA A 609 -19.24 -42.90 19.36
CA ALA A 609 -18.78 -42.65 18.01
C ALA A 609 -19.97 -42.36 17.08
N VAL A 610 -20.04 -41.14 16.54
CA VAL A 610 -20.92 -40.81 15.41
C VAL A 610 -20.05 -40.70 14.18
N SER A 611 -20.14 -41.70 13.30
CA SER A 611 -19.57 -41.64 11.95
C SER A 611 -20.42 -40.71 11.10
N CYS A 612 -19.94 -39.51 10.77
CA CYS A 612 -20.52 -38.71 9.71
C CYS A 612 -19.81 -39.01 8.39
N ARG A 613 -20.45 -39.87 7.57
CA ARG A 613 -20.13 -40.01 6.15
C ARG A 613 -20.50 -38.71 5.44
N TRP A 614 -19.53 -38.07 4.78
CA TRP A 614 -19.80 -37.03 3.81
C TRP A 614 -20.08 -37.68 2.46
N SER A 615 -21.29 -37.47 1.95
CA SER A 615 -21.68 -37.78 0.58
C SER A 615 -21.09 -36.73 -0.37
N SER A 616 -20.14 -37.17 -1.20
CA SER A 616 -19.62 -36.40 -2.34
C SER A 616 -20.70 -36.26 -3.43
N PRO A 617 -20.81 -35.12 -4.11
CA PRO A 617 -21.56 -35.05 -5.36
C PRO A 617 -20.72 -35.64 -6.49
N THR A 618 -21.29 -36.64 -7.14
CA THR A 618 -20.85 -37.30 -8.36
C THR A 618 -20.71 -36.33 -9.52
N PHE A 619 -19.51 -36.23 -10.09
CA PHE A 619 -19.32 -35.82 -11.48
C PHE A 619 -19.30 -37.09 -12.34
N GLN A 620 -20.26 -37.22 -13.25
CA GLN A 620 -20.31 -38.26 -14.27
C GLN A 620 -19.18 -38.03 -15.27
N LEU A 621 -18.23 -38.97 -15.32
CA LEU A 621 -17.35 -39.18 -16.47
C LEU A 621 -17.94 -40.33 -17.28
N SER A 622 -18.35 -40.06 -18.52
CA SER A 622 -18.66 -41.11 -19.49
C SER A 622 -17.35 -41.68 -20.04
N THR A 623 -17.08 -42.95 -19.74
CA THR A 623 -16.07 -43.76 -20.42
C THR A 623 -16.76 -44.68 -21.41
N SER A 624 -16.38 -44.62 -22.69
CA SER A 624 -16.63 -45.69 -23.65
C SER A 624 -15.32 -46.43 -23.95
N LEU A 625 -15.34 -47.75 -23.72
CA LEU A 625 -14.54 -48.81 -24.38
C LEU A 625 -13.01 -48.80 -24.13
N ALA A 626 -12.31 -49.90 -23.85
CA ALA A 626 -12.64 -51.32 -23.77
C ALA A 626 -11.44 -52.10 -23.16
N LYS A 627 -11.76 -53.22 -22.47
CA LYS A 627 -11.04 -54.51 -22.40
C LYS A 627 -9.59 -54.60 -21.87
N GLY A 628 -9.41 -55.45 -20.85
CA GLY A 628 -8.23 -56.32 -20.75
C GLY A 628 -7.58 -56.48 -19.37
N LEU A 629 -8.08 -57.42 -18.55
CA LEU A 629 -7.42 -58.07 -17.39
C LEU A 629 -6.14 -58.85 -17.80
N PRO A 630 -5.39 -59.52 -16.89
CA PRO A 630 -4.82 -59.12 -15.58
C PRO A 630 -3.39 -59.68 -15.32
N GLY A 631 -2.78 -59.39 -14.15
CA GLY A 631 -1.72 -60.21 -13.54
C GLY A 631 -0.66 -59.39 -12.80
N ARG A 632 -0.63 -59.39 -11.45
CA ARG A 632 0.24 -60.20 -10.54
C ARG A 632 1.74 -59.93 -10.79
N CYS A 633 2.57 -59.51 -9.84
CA CYS A 633 2.64 -59.73 -8.39
C CYS A 633 3.03 -58.46 -7.63
#